data_AF-A0A538DEJ3-F1
#
_entry.id   AF-A0A538DEJ3-F1
#
_cell.length_a   1.000
_cell.length_b   1.000
_cell.length_c   1.000
_cell.angle_alpha   90.00
_cell.angle_beta   90.00
_cell.angle_gamma   90.00
#
_symmetry.space_group_name_H-M   'P 1'
#
loop_
_entity.id
_entity.type
_entity.pdbx_description
1 polymer ?
#
loop_
_entity_poly.entity_id
_entity_poly.type
_entity_poly.pdbx_seq_one_letter_code
_entity_poly.pdbx_strand_id
1 'polypeptide(L)'
;MRRNLYFPCSADDHVELTIGHVNPGQRTGIAYHNVELPVSPGGGGVDDLFPVVAADAAGNVYAAWVDTNDNNVYYTASTDGGEHWLAPQQVSGADAYSNVMPWVQGGSAGRLVVAWYGSPSNLDSDFMPSWYNNRQAATAFKWYGYASLITNATSTSPTFAQTKFTDQPMNYGQICTGGIGCTISGGDRTMADFFAVFLDPADGAMRIVYNDVTSQHHGAHIFEARQVAGPSATAGTVNRAVPANPVTDPTGDAQSPHYSLAGPGPSLPAYDFTNLRLSQPNASTLRVEMTLNGNPALATPPAGKTNGLWLTRFQALSTGDEGEEAYRIFYVGAVKPAIGSPTFFAGSGRSAEDTVPGNGCLVTTPENCKVLQYPSEQAATGTIIGNTIRIDVPIQGGFGPNRPIFGGTLFNVTALSAGRNSTPYDFYADLDATKSFDYRISGGGPPPPPPPDTGCTVTGGGSIATGPGTEGKFSINAHANLHGKVQYHDGAAADFRSTRLTEVTCNPNAHSATIRGEGTSSGHMVTFTVDVIDNGEAGGSDVFSISLSDGYSRSGTLASGNVQVH
;
A
#
# COMPACT_ATOMS: atom_id res chain seq x y z
N MET A 1 33.96 -11.97 -14.05
CA MET A 1 32.72 -11.18 -13.90
C MET A 1 32.69 -10.10 -14.97
N ARG A 2 31.61 -10.02 -15.74
CA ARG A 2 31.34 -8.87 -16.60
C ARG A 2 31.04 -7.65 -15.70
N ARG A 3 31.47 -6.46 -16.12
CA ARG A 3 31.22 -5.20 -15.41
C ARG A 3 30.24 -4.40 -16.27
N ASN A 4 28.96 -4.62 -16.01
CA ASN A 4 27.88 -4.02 -16.77
C ASN A 4 27.13 -3.03 -15.88
N LEU A 5 26.71 -1.93 -16.50
CA LEU A 5 25.70 -1.01 -16.00
C LEU A 5 24.46 -1.21 -16.88
N TYR A 6 23.29 -1.24 -16.25
CA TYR A 6 22.01 -1.42 -16.92
C TYR A 6 21.10 -0.27 -16.51
N PHE A 7 20.64 0.53 -17.48
CA PHE A 7 19.71 1.63 -17.24
C PHE A 7 18.45 1.38 -18.08
N PRO A 8 17.35 0.92 -17.47
CA PRO A 8 16.08 0.73 -18.16
C PRO A 8 15.35 2.07 -18.27
N CYS A 9 14.79 2.33 -19.45
CA CYS A 9 13.96 3.49 -19.74
C CYS A 9 12.64 3.03 -20.36
N SER A 10 11.54 3.70 -20.02
CA SER A 10 10.30 3.54 -20.78
C SER A 10 10.48 4.13 -22.17
N ALA A 11 10.06 3.39 -23.19
CA ALA A 11 10.09 3.77 -24.60
C ALA A 11 8.72 3.44 -25.23
N ASP A 12 7.67 4.06 -24.70
CA ASP A 12 6.28 3.78 -25.05
C ASP A 12 5.91 2.32 -24.78
N ASP A 13 5.77 1.48 -25.80
CA ASP A 13 5.27 0.10 -25.70
C ASP A 13 6.32 -0.94 -25.26
N HIS A 14 7.54 -0.51 -24.99
CA HIS A 14 8.63 -1.39 -24.54
C HIS A 14 9.61 -0.67 -23.60
N VAL A 15 10.58 -1.44 -23.09
CA VAL A 15 11.71 -0.91 -22.34
C VAL A 15 12.90 -0.74 -23.28
N GLU A 16 13.51 0.44 -23.32
CA GLU A 16 14.85 0.61 -23.89
C GLU A 16 15.89 0.38 -22.78
N LEU A 17 16.82 -0.56 -22.97
CA LEU A 17 17.89 -0.82 -22.02
C LEU A 17 19.21 -0.24 -22.53
N THR A 18 19.73 0.78 -21.84
CA THR A 18 21.11 1.24 -22.05
C THR A 18 22.07 0.34 -21.29
N ILE A 19 23.00 -0.29 -22.02
CA ILE A 19 24.02 -1.19 -21.49
C ILE A 19 25.38 -0.49 -21.53
N GLY A 20 25.95 -0.24 -20.37
CA GLY A 20 27.33 0.24 -20.23
C GLY A 20 28.27 -0.93 -19.94
N HIS A 21 29.29 -1.16 -20.76
CA HIS A 21 30.24 -2.26 -20.58
C HIS A 21 31.70 -1.80 -20.49
N VAL A 22 32.49 -2.50 -19.66
CA VAL A 22 33.95 -2.53 -19.74
C VAL A 22 34.47 -3.97 -19.68
N ASN A 23 35.57 -4.23 -20.40
CA ASN A 23 36.23 -5.53 -20.34
C ASN A 23 36.71 -5.87 -18.92
N PRO A 24 36.82 -7.16 -18.57
CA PRO A 24 37.44 -7.57 -17.31
C PRO A 24 38.82 -6.92 -17.10
N GLY A 25 38.99 -6.25 -15.96
CA GLY A 25 40.25 -5.54 -15.62
C GLY A 25 40.30 -4.06 -16.05
N GLN A 26 39.44 -3.63 -16.98
CA GLN A 26 39.32 -2.23 -17.39
C GLN A 26 38.55 -1.41 -16.34
N ARG A 27 39.02 -0.18 -16.08
CA ARG A 27 38.46 0.73 -15.06
C ARG A 27 37.86 2.02 -15.64
N THR A 28 38.12 2.34 -16.90
CA THR A 28 37.68 3.58 -17.58
C THR A 28 37.24 3.24 -19.00
N GLY A 29 36.60 4.18 -19.70
CA GLY A 29 36.18 3.98 -21.09
C GLY A 29 34.98 3.04 -21.24
N ILE A 30 33.92 3.29 -20.48
CA ILE A 30 32.64 2.57 -20.60
C ILE A 30 32.09 2.83 -22.01
N ALA A 31 31.80 1.77 -22.74
CA ALA A 31 31.06 1.85 -24.00
C ALA A 31 29.58 1.63 -23.70
N TYR A 32 28.72 2.49 -24.25
CA TYR A 32 27.27 2.41 -24.11
C TYR A 32 26.63 2.06 -25.44
N HIS A 33 25.63 1.18 -25.39
CA HIS A 33 24.71 0.92 -26.49
C HIS A 33 23.32 0.64 -25.93
N ASN A 34 22.31 0.82 -26.77
CA ASN A 34 20.92 0.59 -26.42
C ASN A 34 20.44 -0.73 -27.02
N VAL A 35 19.59 -1.43 -26.29
CA VAL A 35 18.88 -2.63 -26.74
C VAL A 35 17.40 -2.43 -26.47
N GLU A 36 16.58 -2.59 -27.50
CA GLU A 36 15.13 -2.62 -27.38
C GLU A 36 14.68 -3.97 -26.81
N LEU A 37 13.95 -3.94 -25.69
CA LEU A 37 13.32 -5.15 -25.16
C LEU A 37 12.03 -5.45 -25.94
N PRO A 38 11.47 -6.67 -25.81
CA PRO A 38 10.22 -7.01 -26.47
C PRO A 38 9.08 -6.07 -26.05
N VAL A 39 8.16 -5.85 -27.00
CA VAL A 39 6.91 -5.10 -26.78
C VAL A 39 6.13 -5.71 -25.62
N SER A 40 5.55 -4.83 -24.80
CA SER A 40 4.70 -5.18 -23.68
C SER A 40 3.46 -5.96 -24.16
N PRO A 41 3.15 -7.14 -23.58
CA PRO A 41 2.07 -7.98 -24.09
C PRO A 41 0.66 -7.41 -23.93
N GLY A 42 0.45 -6.49 -22.99
CA GLY A 42 -0.85 -5.89 -22.72
C GLY A 42 -1.29 -4.90 -23.79
N GLY A 43 -0.39 -4.48 -24.69
CA GLY A 43 -0.65 -3.54 -25.77
C GLY A 43 -0.71 -2.08 -25.33
N GLY A 44 -0.38 -1.81 -24.06
CA GLY A 44 -0.18 -0.47 -23.53
C GLY A 44 1.28 -0.05 -23.55
N GLY A 45 1.54 1.09 -22.90
CA GLY A 45 2.89 1.55 -22.63
C GLY A 45 3.50 0.88 -21.41
N VAL A 46 4.81 1.04 -21.21
CA VAL A 46 5.55 0.64 -20.02
C VAL A 46 5.61 1.84 -19.07
N ASP A 47 4.75 1.87 -18.06
CA ASP A 47 4.69 3.00 -17.10
C ASP A 47 4.28 2.52 -15.69
N ASP A 48 3.56 3.35 -14.94
CA ASP A 48 3.05 3.11 -13.58
C ASP A 48 4.15 2.85 -12.53
N LEU A 49 5.37 3.25 -12.89
CA LEU A 49 6.23 4.19 -12.17
C LEU A 49 7.54 4.27 -12.95
N PHE A 50 8.32 3.17 -12.95
CA PHE A 50 9.51 3.01 -13.78
C PHE A 50 9.71 1.52 -14.10
N PRO A 51 10.18 1.16 -15.31
CA PRO A 51 10.72 -0.17 -15.53
C PRO A 51 11.97 -0.39 -14.67
N VAL A 52 12.17 -1.62 -14.21
CA VAL A 52 13.25 -1.98 -13.30
C VAL A 52 14.07 -3.14 -13.85
N VAL A 53 15.35 -3.21 -13.49
CA VAL A 53 16.29 -4.24 -13.96
C VAL A 53 17.11 -4.83 -12.82
N ALA A 54 17.39 -6.12 -12.86
CA ALA A 54 18.31 -6.79 -11.94
C ALA A 54 19.12 -7.88 -12.66
N ALA A 55 20.25 -8.25 -12.07
CA ALA A 55 21.01 -9.42 -12.48
C ALA A 55 21.06 -10.47 -11.36
N ASP A 56 21.02 -11.76 -11.72
CA ASP A 56 21.28 -12.84 -10.77
C ASP A 56 22.77 -13.16 -10.62
N ALA A 57 23.09 -14.08 -9.72
CA ALA A 57 24.48 -14.50 -9.45
C ALA A 57 25.19 -15.18 -10.65
N ALA A 58 24.46 -15.65 -11.66
CA ALA A 58 25.02 -16.18 -12.90
C ALA A 58 25.23 -15.10 -13.98
N GLY A 59 24.74 -13.88 -13.75
CA GLY A 59 24.81 -12.77 -14.69
C GLY A 59 23.67 -12.76 -15.72
N ASN A 60 22.62 -13.55 -15.50
CA ASN A 60 21.38 -13.37 -16.27
C ASN A 60 20.74 -12.05 -15.85
N VAL A 61 20.18 -11.33 -16.82
CA VAL A 61 19.56 -10.01 -16.63
C VAL A 61 18.05 -10.16 -16.74
N TYR A 62 17.32 -9.47 -15.88
CA TYR A 62 15.87 -9.47 -15.84
C TYR A 62 15.37 -8.04 -15.85
N ALA A 63 14.38 -7.74 -16.68
CA ALA A 63 13.65 -6.48 -16.66
C ALA A 63 12.19 -6.75 -16.29
N ALA A 64 11.57 -5.85 -15.53
CA ALA A 64 10.15 -5.91 -15.20
C ALA A 64 9.52 -4.51 -15.27
N TRP A 65 8.22 -4.48 -15.55
CA TRP A 65 7.43 -3.26 -15.75
C TRP A 65 5.95 -3.51 -15.49
N VAL A 66 5.17 -2.43 -15.47
CA VAL A 66 3.71 -2.46 -15.55
C VAL A 66 3.29 -2.01 -16.95
N ASP A 67 2.30 -2.69 -17.53
CA ASP A 67 1.67 -2.30 -18.80
C ASP A 67 0.45 -1.40 -18.52
N THR A 68 0.38 -0.23 -19.14
CA THR A 68 -0.67 0.77 -18.85
C THR A 68 -2.05 0.45 -19.42
N ASN A 69 -2.18 -0.56 -20.30
CA ASN A 69 -3.49 -0.93 -20.85
C ASN A 69 -4.21 -1.95 -19.96
N ASP A 70 -3.47 -2.91 -19.38
CA ASP A 70 -4.05 -3.97 -18.54
C ASP A 70 -3.62 -3.90 -17.07
N ASN A 71 -2.74 -2.96 -16.72
CA ASN A 71 -2.14 -2.75 -15.39
C ASN A 71 -1.41 -3.98 -14.84
N ASN A 72 -1.00 -4.93 -15.68
CA ASN A 72 -0.31 -6.13 -15.24
C ASN A 72 1.20 -5.92 -15.11
N VAL A 73 1.80 -6.64 -14.16
CA VAL A 73 3.25 -6.69 -14.01
C VAL A 73 3.80 -7.75 -14.96
N TYR A 74 4.75 -7.38 -15.81
CA TYR A 74 5.44 -8.29 -16.72
C TYR A 74 6.93 -8.35 -16.39
N TYR A 75 7.58 -9.45 -16.79
CA TYR A 75 9.04 -9.54 -16.81
C TYR A 75 9.56 -10.23 -18.07
N THR A 76 10.80 -9.92 -18.46
CA THR A 76 11.57 -10.69 -19.43
C THR A 76 12.99 -10.97 -18.89
N ALA A 77 13.68 -11.93 -19.51
CA ALA A 77 15.03 -12.36 -19.12
C ALA A 77 15.98 -12.44 -20.31
N SER A 78 17.27 -12.20 -20.04
CA SER A 78 18.39 -12.34 -20.96
C SER A 78 19.51 -13.16 -20.30
N THR A 79 20.12 -14.06 -21.06
CA THR A 79 21.23 -14.92 -20.61
C THR A 79 22.58 -14.54 -21.23
N ASP A 80 22.62 -13.50 -22.06
CA ASP A 80 23.82 -13.08 -22.81
C ASP A 80 24.29 -11.66 -22.46
N GLY A 81 23.77 -11.11 -21.36
CA GLY A 81 24.18 -9.81 -20.83
C GLY A 81 23.29 -8.66 -21.28
N GLY A 82 22.05 -8.94 -21.66
CA GLY A 82 21.06 -7.94 -22.07
C GLY A 82 20.94 -7.76 -23.59
N GLU A 83 21.63 -8.57 -24.40
CA GLU A 83 21.63 -8.42 -25.87
C GLU A 83 20.39 -9.04 -26.52
N HIS A 84 19.96 -10.21 -26.03
CA HIS A 84 18.74 -10.87 -26.49
C HIS A 84 17.84 -11.25 -25.31
N TRP A 85 16.53 -11.16 -25.54
CA TRP A 85 15.50 -11.29 -24.51
C TRP A 85 14.45 -12.34 -24.87
N LEU A 86 13.92 -13.03 -23.87
CA LEU A 86 12.80 -13.95 -24.02
C LEU A 86 11.49 -13.20 -24.24
N ALA A 87 10.47 -13.91 -24.73
CA ALA A 87 9.11 -13.38 -24.74
C ALA A 87 8.67 -13.03 -23.30
N PRO A 88 8.07 -11.84 -23.06
CA PRO A 88 7.67 -11.45 -21.72
C PRO A 88 6.66 -12.42 -21.10
N GLN A 89 6.68 -12.50 -19.77
CA GLN A 89 5.79 -13.35 -18.99
C GLN A 89 5.09 -12.48 -17.94
N GLN A 90 3.78 -12.67 -17.77
CA GLN A 90 3.01 -12.00 -16.74
C GLN A 90 3.40 -12.53 -15.35
N VAL A 91 3.63 -11.62 -14.41
CA VAL A 91 3.98 -11.90 -13.02
C VAL A 91 2.76 -11.78 -12.11
N SER A 92 1.95 -10.73 -12.29
CA SER A 92 0.78 -10.46 -11.44
C SER A 92 -0.31 -11.50 -11.69
N GLY A 93 -0.78 -12.13 -10.61
CA GLY A 93 -1.92 -13.05 -10.60
C GLY A 93 -3.19 -12.44 -10.03
N ALA A 94 -4.17 -13.28 -9.72
CA ALA A 94 -5.44 -12.87 -9.11
C ALA A 94 -5.24 -12.05 -7.82
N ASP A 95 -6.21 -11.20 -7.51
CA ASP A 95 -6.26 -10.25 -6.39
C ASP A 95 -5.35 -9.01 -6.52
N ALA A 96 -4.60 -8.89 -7.62
CA ALA A 96 -3.76 -7.74 -7.96
C ALA A 96 -4.04 -7.31 -9.42
N TYR A 97 -5.18 -6.65 -9.65
CA TYR A 97 -5.68 -6.29 -10.98
C TYR A 97 -5.27 -4.88 -11.45
N SER A 98 -4.88 -4.01 -10.53
CA SER A 98 -4.24 -2.73 -10.83
C SER A 98 -2.93 -2.70 -10.05
N ASN A 99 -1.81 -2.46 -10.73
CA ASN A 99 -0.48 -2.63 -10.16
C ASN A 99 0.40 -1.43 -10.47
N VAL A 100 1.28 -1.07 -9.55
CA VAL A 100 2.21 0.05 -9.70
C VAL A 100 3.55 -0.27 -9.04
N MET A 101 4.58 0.50 -9.39
CA MET A 101 5.87 0.54 -8.70
C MET A 101 6.55 -0.84 -8.57
N PRO A 102 6.79 -1.58 -9.67
CA PRO A 102 7.50 -2.85 -9.57
C PRO A 102 8.95 -2.64 -9.11
N TRP A 103 9.48 -3.59 -8.35
CA TRP A 103 10.89 -3.67 -7.98
C TRP A 103 11.39 -5.10 -8.14
N VAL A 104 12.65 -5.28 -8.55
CA VAL A 104 13.22 -6.60 -8.85
C VAL A 104 14.56 -6.84 -8.19
N GLN A 105 14.81 -8.12 -7.85
CA GLN A 105 16.09 -8.55 -7.32
C GLN A 105 16.42 -9.97 -7.81
N GLY A 106 17.58 -10.12 -8.46
CA GLY A 106 18.11 -11.41 -8.90
C GLY A 106 18.72 -12.17 -7.72
N GLY A 107 18.45 -13.48 -7.66
CA GLY A 107 18.97 -14.41 -6.66
C GLY A 107 20.07 -15.31 -7.21
N SER A 108 19.95 -16.62 -7.00
CA SER A 108 20.79 -17.59 -7.71
C SER A 108 20.41 -17.68 -9.19
N ALA A 109 21.21 -18.37 -10.01
CA ALA A 109 20.92 -18.63 -11.43
C ALA A 109 19.45 -19.03 -11.66
N GLY A 110 18.73 -18.24 -12.47
CA GLY A 110 17.34 -18.52 -12.85
C GLY A 110 16.31 -18.27 -11.74
N ARG A 111 16.67 -17.56 -10.66
CA ARG A 111 15.75 -17.12 -9.59
C ARG A 111 15.64 -15.60 -9.57
N LEU A 112 14.42 -15.11 -9.64
CA LEU A 112 14.08 -13.68 -9.66
C LEU A 112 13.00 -13.40 -8.62
N VAL A 113 13.17 -12.35 -7.84
CA VAL A 113 12.10 -11.77 -7.03
C VAL A 113 11.56 -10.53 -7.73
N VAL A 114 10.25 -10.43 -7.83
CA VAL A 114 9.52 -9.24 -8.27
C VAL A 114 8.57 -8.83 -7.15
N ALA A 115 8.59 -7.58 -6.71
CA ALA A 115 7.66 -7.03 -5.73
C ALA A 115 6.96 -5.80 -6.33
N TRP A 116 5.71 -5.54 -5.94
CA TRP A 116 4.90 -4.43 -6.46
C TRP A 116 3.79 -4.06 -5.49
N TYR A 117 3.13 -2.92 -5.71
CA TYR A 117 1.87 -2.59 -5.06
C TYR A 117 0.72 -2.96 -5.97
N GLY A 118 -0.31 -3.61 -5.42
CA GLY A 118 -1.45 -4.11 -6.17
C GLY A 118 -2.78 -3.81 -5.49
N SER A 119 -3.81 -3.60 -6.28
CA SER A 119 -5.19 -3.37 -5.86
C SER A 119 -6.12 -4.42 -6.47
N PRO A 120 -7.16 -4.87 -5.75
CA PRO A 120 -8.22 -5.70 -6.34
C PRO A 120 -9.14 -4.88 -7.26
N SER A 121 -8.98 -3.56 -7.34
CA SER A 121 -9.63 -2.74 -8.36
C SER A 121 -8.98 -2.98 -9.72
N ASN A 122 -9.78 -2.88 -10.78
CA ASN A 122 -9.27 -2.85 -12.16
C ASN A 122 -9.11 -1.41 -12.67
N LEU A 123 -9.42 -0.42 -11.84
CA LEU A 123 -9.20 0.98 -12.16
C LEU A 123 -7.69 1.24 -12.10
N ASP A 124 -7.16 1.92 -13.10
CA ASP A 124 -5.79 2.41 -13.09
C ASP A 124 -5.58 3.37 -11.91
N SER A 125 -4.37 3.38 -11.34
CA SER A 125 -4.06 4.09 -10.11
C SER A 125 -4.29 5.59 -10.20
N ASP A 126 -4.05 6.20 -11.36
CA ASP A 126 -4.18 7.64 -11.61
C ASP A 126 -5.64 8.07 -11.68
N PHE A 127 -6.58 7.16 -11.95
CA PHE A 127 -8.01 7.45 -12.00
C PHE A 127 -8.76 7.18 -10.68
N MET A 128 -8.09 6.63 -9.67
CA MET A 128 -8.70 6.45 -8.35
C MET A 128 -8.85 7.79 -7.60
N PRO A 129 -9.78 7.92 -6.64
CA PRO A 129 -9.93 9.13 -5.84
C PRO A 129 -8.67 9.43 -5.03
N SER A 130 -8.15 10.65 -5.14
CA SER A 130 -7.10 11.17 -4.27
C SER A 130 -7.60 11.20 -2.82
N TRP A 131 -6.80 10.69 -1.88
CA TRP A 131 -7.16 10.70 -0.46
C TRP A 131 -7.33 12.13 0.04
N TYR A 132 -6.44 13.03 -0.39
CA TYR A 132 -6.52 14.45 -0.05
C TYR A 132 -7.85 15.09 -0.47
N ASN A 133 -8.36 14.77 -1.66
CA ASN A 133 -9.59 15.39 -2.17
C ASN A 133 -10.86 14.75 -1.59
N ASN A 134 -10.86 13.44 -1.32
CA ASN A 134 -12.00 12.72 -0.77
C ASN A 134 -11.56 11.42 -0.07
N ARG A 135 -11.29 11.55 1.23
CA ARG A 135 -10.77 10.46 2.08
C ARG A 135 -11.71 9.26 2.10
N GLN A 136 -13.02 9.48 2.21
CA GLN A 136 -13.99 8.40 2.30
C GLN A 136 -14.07 7.62 0.97
N ALA A 137 -14.10 8.30 -0.18
CA ALA A 137 -14.09 7.64 -1.49
C ALA A 137 -12.78 6.86 -1.74
N ALA A 138 -11.64 7.42 -1.32
CA ALA A 138 -10.34 6.75 -1.44
C ALA A 138 -10.31 5.40 -0.71
N THR A 139 -10.94 5.29 0.47
CA THR A 139 -10.92 4.03 1.26
C THR A 139 -11.62 2.84 0.59
N ALA A 140 -12.41 3.06 -0.46
CA ALA A 140 -12.96 2.00 -1.29
C ALA A 140 -11.90 1.30 -2.17
N PHE A 141 -10.74 1.94 -2.38
CA PHE A 141 -9.64 1.42 -3.20
C PHE A 141 -8.43 1.08 -2.32
N LYS A 142 -8.33 -0.19 -1.94
CA LYS A 142 -7.30 -0.68 -1.01
C LYS A 142 -6.12 -1.26 -1.76
N TRP A 143 -4.92 -0.77 -1.47
CA TRP A 143 -3.69 -1.32 -2.04
C TRP A 143 -2.97 -2.20 -1.04
N TYR A 144 -2.32 -3.23 -1.55
CA TYR A 144 -1.53 -4.19 -0.79
C TYR A 144 -0.17 -4.38 -1.44
N GLY A 145 0.81 -4.76 -0.63
CA GLY A 145 2.11 -5.19 -1.14
C GLY A 145 2.08 -6.64 -1.62
N TYR A 146 2.61 -6.90 -2.81
CA TYR A 146 2.76 -8.23 -3.38
C TYR A 146 4.22 -8.53 -3.73
N ALA A 147 4.59 -9.80 -3.64
CA ALA A 147 5.88 -10.30 -4.11
C ALA A 147 5.71 -11.67 -4.76
N SER A 148 6.50 -11.94 -5.79
CA SER A 148 6.57 -13.24 -6.47
C SER A 148 8.01 -13.70 -6.54
N LEU A 149 8.27 -14.91 -6.04
CA LEU A 149 9.50 -15.62 -6.39
C LEU A 149 9.27 -16.41 -7.67
N ILE A 150 10.08 -16.11 -8.67
CA ILE A 150 10.08 -16.76 -9.97
C ILE A 150 11.28 -17.69 -10.04
N THR A 151 11.02 -18.98 -10.33
CA THR A 151 12.06 -19.98 -10.55
C THR A 151 12.06 -20.45 -12.00
N ASN A 152 13.23 -20.87 -12.50
CA ASN A 152 13.46 -21.09 -13.93
C ASN A 152 13.14 -19.83 -14.76
N ALA A 153 13.48 -18.65 -14.22
CA ALA A 153 13.12 -17.35 -14.76
C ALA A 153 13.72 -17.07 -16.16
N THR A 154 14.78 -17.80 -16.55
CA THR A 154 15.42 -17.74 -17.88
C THR A 154 14.91 -18.80 -18.85
N SER A 155 13.78 -19.46 -18.55
CA SER A 155 13.16 -20.46 -19.41
C SER A 155 11.84 -19.96 -20.00
N THR A 156 11.34 -20.63 -21.02
CA THR A 156 9.99 -20.40 -21.58
C THR A 156 8.87 -20.98 -20.71
N SER A 157 9.19 -21.55 -19.54
CA SER A 157 8.21 -22.14 -18.62
C SER A 157 8.61 -21.86 -17.16
N PRO A 158 8.64 -20.59 -16.75
CA PRO A 158 8.94 -20.22 -15.36
C PRO A 158 7.84 -20.68 -14.41
N THR A 159 8.18 -20.79 -13.12
CA THR A 159 7.21 -21.08 -12.05
C THR A 159 7.14 -19.90 -11.10
N PHE A 160 5.92 -19.44 -10.79
CA PHE A 160 5.65 -18.28 -9.97
C PHE A 160 5.13 -18.69 -8.58
N ALA A 161 5.63 -18.03 -7.55
CA ALA A 161 5.12 -18.13 -6.18
C ALA A 161 4.78 -16.72 -5.66
N GLN A 162 3.59 -16.25 -5.99
CA GLN A 162 3.06 -14.95 -5.54
C GLN A 162 2.52 -15.05 -4.11
N THR A 163 2.78 -14.01 -3.32
CA THR A 163 2.15 -13.77 -2.02
C THR A 163 1.88 -12.29 -1.83
N LYS A 164 0.82 -11.98 -1.08
CA LYS A 164 0.66 -10.69 -0.45
C LYS A 164 1.61 -10.60 0.75
N PHE A 165 2.38 -9.52 0.90
CA PHE A 165 3.31 -9.31 2.02
C PHE A 165 2.78 -8.32 3.06
N THR A 166 1.65 -7.64 2.80
CA THR A 166 0.96 -6.80 3.79
C THR A 166 -0.36 -7.45 4.24
N ASP A 167 -0.54 -7.62 5.54
CA ASP A 167 -1.77 -8.19 6.10
C ASP A 167 -2.96 -7.24 5.99
N GLN A 168 -2.67 -5.94 6.17
CA GLN A 168 -3.58 -4.82 5.98
C GLN A 168 -3.29 -4.07 4.67
N PRO A 169 -4.23 -3.22 4.20
CA PRO A 169 -3.91 -2.24 3.16
C PRO A 169 -2.71 -1.38 3.58
N MET A 170 -1.94 -0.93 2.59
CA MET A 170 -0.83 0.02 2.78
C MET A 170 -1.06 1.37 2.11
N ASN A 171 -2.11 1.48 1.27
CA ASN A 171 -2.62 2.74 0.72
C ASN A 171 -4.14 2.69 0.54
N TYR A 172 -4.74 3.88 0.51
CA TYR A 172 -6.12 4.11 0.06
C TYR A 172 -6.14 5.09 -1.11
N GLY A 173 -6.98 4.80 -2.10
CA GLY A 173 -7.23 5.71 -3.21
C GLY A 173 -6.09 5.75 -4.22
N GLN A 174 -5.90 6.92 -4.81
CA GLN A 174 -4.91 7.17 -5.85
C GLN A 174 -3.48 6.89 -5.38
N ILE A 175 -2.68 6.29 -6.25
CA ILE A 175 -1.22 6.39 -6.21
C ILE A 175 -0.86 7.09 -7.51
N CYS A 176 -0.59 8.39 -7.45
CA CYS A 176 -0.44 9.17 -8.68
C CYS A 176 0.96 8.97 -9.29
N THR A 177 1.02 8.33 -10.45
CA THR A 177 2.24 7.97 -11.20
C THR A 177 2.55 8.94 -12.35
N GLY A 178 1.59 9.79 -12.76
CA GLY A 178 1.74 10.82 -13.82
C GLY A 178 2.75 11.96 -13.58
N GLY A 179 3.75 11.79 -12.72
CA GLY A 179 4.89 12.69 -12.56
C GLY A 179 4.49 14.12 -12.14
N ILE A 180 4.98 15.14 -12.84
CA ILE A 180 4.64 16.55 -12.53
C ILE A 180 3.15 16.86 -12.77
N GLY A 181 2.47 16.06 -13.61
CA GLY A 181 1.04 16.17 -13.86
C GLY A 181 0.22 16.01 -12.59
N CYS A 182 0.64 15.11 -11.69
CA CYS A 182 0.01 14.90 -10.38
C CYS A 182 -0.09 16.18 -9.54
N THR A 183 0.92 17.06 -9.60
CA THR A 183 0.89 18.33 -8.84
C THR A 183 -0.17 19.29 -9.39
N ILE A 184 -0.47 19.22 -10.68
CA ILE A 184 -1.44 20.09 -11.36
C ILE A 184 -2.85 19.53 -11.21
N SER A 185 -3.01 18.21 -11.24
CA SER A 185 -4.31 17.54 -11.10
C SER A 185 -4.78 17.40 -9.64
N GLY A 186 -3.95 17.74 -8.66
CA GLY A 186 -4.23 17.45 -7.24
C GLY A 186 -4.12 15.96 -6.92
N GLY A 187 -3.30 15.25 -7.68
CA GLY A 187 -3.07 13.82 -7.53
C GLY A 187 -2.29 13.47 -6.26
N ASP A 188 -2.60 12.31 -5.69
CA ASP A 188 -2.00 11.85 -4.45
C ASP A 188 -0.59 11.29 -4.67
N ARG A 189 0.41 11.99 -4.16
CA ARG A 189 1.84 11.61 -4.28
C ARG A 189 2.44 11.20 -2.94
N THR A 190 1.61 10.94 -1.93
CA THR A 190 2.06 10.67 -0.57
C THR A 190 2.87 9.39 -0.47
N MET A 191 2.48 8.37 -1.26
CA MET A 191 3.19 7.09 -1.32
C MET A 191 4.68 7.25 -1.65
N ALA A 192 5.02 8.24 -2.48
CA ALA A 192 6.37 8.48 -3.00
C ALA A 192 7.02 7.23 -3.64
N ASP A 193 8.24 7.40 -4.15
CA ASP A 193 9.00 6.33 -4.81
C ASP A 193 9.93 5.63 -3.80
N PHE A 194 9.41 5.29 -2.62
CA PHE A 194 10.19 4.68 -1.53
C PHE A 194 9.80 3.21 -1.35
N PHE A 195 10.25 2.39 -2.30
CA PHE A 195 9.98 0.96 -2.34
C PHE A 195 11.22 0.21 -2.83
N ALA A 196 11.59 -0.86 -2.14
CA ALA A 196 12.71 -1.69 -2.56
C ALA A 196 12.59 -3.11 -2.00
N VAL A 197 13.09 -4.09 -2.74
CA VAL A 197 13.34 -5.45 -2.26
C VAL A 197 14.82 -5.80 -2.32
N PHE A 198 15.32 -6.39 -1.25
CA PHE A 198 16.67 -6.93 -1.12
C PHE A 198 16.62 -8.40 -0.71
N LEU A 199 17.70 -9.13 -0.99
CA LEU A 199 17.87 -10.50 -0.51
C LEU A 199 18.88 -10.52 0.63
N ASP A 200 18.50 -11.15 1.73
CA ASP A 200 19.41 -11.40 2.83
C ASP A 200 20.53 -12.34 2.36
N PRO A 201 21.82 -11.95 2.50
CA PRO A 201 22.92 -12.75 1.99
C PRO A 201 23.08 -14.10 2.71
N ALA A 202 22.51 -14.26 3.91
CA ALA A 202 22.64 -15.50 4.68
C ALA A 202 21.84 -16.67 4.08
N ASP A 203 20.65 -16.41 3.57
CA ASP A 203 19.71 -17.46 3.14
C ASP A 203 18.83 -17.08 1.95
N GLY A 204 19.01 -15.90 1.33
CA GLY A 204 18.21 -15.43 0.21
C GLY A 204 16.77 -15.04 0.57
N ALA A 205 16.48 -14.77 1.85
CA ALA A 205 15.17 -14.27 2.27
C ALA A 205 14.91 -12.85 1.75
N MET A 206 13.68 -12.59 1.29
CA MET A 206 13.27 -11.24 0.88
C MET A 206 13.20 -10.30 2.10
N ARG A 207 13.74 -9.08 1.94
CA ARG A 207 13.56 -7.94 2.82
C ARG A 207 13.00 -6.80 1.99
N ILE A 208 11.77 -6.39 2.27
CA ILE A 208 11.02 -5.43 1.47
C ILE A 208 10.80 -4.19 2.31
N VAL A 209 11.30 -3.05 1.87
CA VAL A 209 11.04 -1.74 2.49
C VAL A 209 9.96 -1.05 1.67
N TYR A 210 8.94 -0.54 2.34
CA TYR A 210 7.78 0.06 1.70
C TYR A 210 7.19 1.16 2.59
N ASN A 211 6.38 2.03 1.99
CA ASN A 211 5.61 3.02 2.74
C ASN A 211 4.21 2.50 3.05
N ASP A 212 3.66 2.88 4.21
CA ASP A 212 2.25 2.72 4.54
C ASP A 212 1.68 4.11 4.86
N VAL A 213 0.63 4.49 4.15
CA VAL A 213 -0.04 5.80 4.29
C VAL A 213 -1.48 5.68 4.82
N THR A 214 -1.88 4.50 5.31
CA THR A 214 -3.25 4.24 5.79
C THR A 214 -3.56 4.80 7.17
N SER A 215 -2.56 5.39 7.84
CA SER A 215 -2.78 6.07 9.12
C SER A 215 -3.68 7.30 8.92
N GLN A 216 -4.27 7.79 10.02
CA GLN A 216 -5.02 9.05 10.03
C GLN A 216 -4.22 10.24 9.45
N HIS A 217 -2.89 10.20 9.56
CA HIS A 217 -2.00 11.27 9.13
C HIS A 217 -1.68 11.27 7.64
N HIS A 218 -2.10 10.23 6.91
CA HIS A 218 -1.78 10.01 5.50
C HIS A 218 -0.34 10.43 5.18
N GLY A 219 0.61 9.86 5.93
CA GLY A 219 2.03 10.13 5.79
C GLY A 219 2.75 8.86 5.38
N ALA A 220 3.82 8.98 4.61
CA ALA A 220 4.70 7.88 4.20
C ALA A 220 5.45 7.26 5.38
N HIS A 221 4.79 6.39 6.15
CA HIS A 221 5.44 5.66 7.24
C HIS A 221 6.26 4.51 6.66
N ILE A 222 7.55 4.47 6.96
CA ILE A 222 8.44 3.43 6.43
C ILE A 222 8.29 2.15 7.24
N PHE A 223 8.02 1.05 6.55
CA PHE A 223 7.92 -0.31 7.09
C PHE A 223 8.91 -1.25 6.41
N GLU A 224 9.24 -2.33 7.10
CA GLU A 224 10.02 -3.44 6.55
C GLU A 224 9.26 -4.76 6.73
N ALA A 225 8.97 -5.44 5.63
CA ALA A 225 8.51 -6.82 5.63
C ALA A 225 9.71 -7.77 5.43
N ARG A 226 9.75 -8.85 6.22
CA ARG A 226 10.79 -9.88 6.13
C ARG A 226 10.16 -11.22 5.81
N GLN A 227 10.70 -11.90 4.80
CA GLN A 227 10.35 -13.29 4.57
C GLN A 227 10.85 -14.14 5.74
N VAL A 228 9.92 -14.80 6.41
CA VAL A 228 10.21 -15.69 7.55
C VAL A 228 10.05 -17.17 7.20
N ALA A 229 9.35 -17.49 6.12
CA ALA A 229 9.12 -18.86 5.68
C ALA A 229 9.00 -18.95 4.15
N GLY A 230 9.09 -20.18 3.62
CA GLY A 230 8.83 -20.47 2.21
C GLY A 230 10.10 -20.51 1.35
N PRO A 231 9.96 -20.57 0.01
CA PRO A 231 11.09 -20.72 -0.90
C PRO A 231 12.10 -19.56 -0.81
N SER A 232 13.39 -19.89 -0.79
CA SER A 232 14.48 -18.89 -0.79
C SER A 232 14.81 -18.41 -2.21
N ALA A 233 15.24 -17.16 -2.39
CA ALA A 233 15.73 -16.68 -3.68
C ALA A 233 17.11 -17.22 -4.08
N THR A 234 17.83 -17.91 -3.17
CA THR A 234 19.14 -18.52 -3.46
C THR A 234 19.04 -20.05 -3.54
N ALA A 235 18.63 -20.73 -2.48
CA ALA A 235 18.45 -22.18 -2.46
C ALA A 235 17.60 -22.65 -1.28
N GLY A 236 16.84 -23.74 -1.47
CA GLY A 236 16.04 -24.33 -0.40
C GLY A 236 14.90 -23.43 0.08
N THR A 237 14.71 -23.37 1.39
CA THR A 237 13.61 -22.66 2.05
C THR A 237 14.11 -21.79 3.20
N VAL A 238 13.52 -20.62 3.37
CA VAL A 238 13.66 -19.76 4.55
C VAL A 238 12.83 -20.36 5.70
N ASN A 239 13.39 -20.33 6.91
CA ASN A 239 12.68 -20.69 8.15
C ASN A 239 13.25 -19.88 9.32
N ARG A 240 12.64 -18.73 9.61
CA ARG A 240 13.07 -17.75 10.62
C ARG A 240 11.99 -17.62 11.69
N ALA A 241 12.41 -17.31 12.91
CA ALA A 241 11.48 -17.02 13.99
C ALA A 241 10.70 -15.73 13.71
N VAL A 242 9.39 -15.78 13.92
CA VAL A 242 8.51 -14.61 13.88
C VAL A 242 8.52 -13.96 15.26
N PRO A 243 8.81 -12.65 15.39
CA PRO A 243 8.67 -11.96 16.66
C PRO A 243 7.22 -12.07 17.18
N ALA A 244 7.06 -12.39 18.46
CA ALA A 244 5.76 -12.57 19.08
C ALA A 244 5.77 -11.99 20.49
N ASN A 245 4.58 -11.73 21.04
CA ASN A 245 4.42 -11.28 22.42
C ASN A 245 4.72 -12.41 23.44
N PRO A 246 5.53 -12.18 24.49
CA PRO A 246 6.38 -11.01 24.71
C PRO A 246 7.63 -11.05 23.80
N VAL A 247 8.05 -9.90 23.31
CA VAL A 247 9.23 -9.78 22.44
C VAL A 247 10.45 -9.42 23.28
N THR A 248 11.55 -10.16 23.10
CA THR A 248 12.84 -9.85 23.71
C THR A 248 13.66 -8.95 22.82
N ASP A 249 14.48 -8.10 23.44
CA ASP A 249 15.36 -7.19 22.75
C ASP A 249 16.82 -7.37 23.21
N PRO A 250 17.81 -7.32 22.30
CA PRO A 250 19.22 -7.32 22.68
C PRO A 250 19.56 -6.10 23.54
N THR A 251 20.59 -6.22 24.39
CA THR A 251 21.12 -5.06 25.12
C THR A 251 22.28 -4.42 24.38
N GLY A 252 22.50 -3.13 24.62
CA GLY A 252 23.71 -2.40 24.21
C GLY A 252 23.54 -1.53 22.95
N ASP A 253 22.31 -1.40 22.46
CA ASP A 253 21.93 -0.71 21.22
C ASP A 253 21.12 0.59 21.45
N ALA A 254 20.82 0.97 22.70
CA ALA A 254 20.26 2.28 23.04
C ALA A 254 21.25 3.45 22.99
N GLN A 255 21.87 3.63 21.83
CA GLN A 255 23.03 4.49 21.64
C GLN A 255 22.66 5.97 21.60
N SER A 256 23.42 6.83 22.31
CA SER A 256 23.20 8.29 22.33
C SER A 256 24.48 9.07 22.00
N PRO A 257 24.57 9.77 20.85
CA PRO A 257 23.61 9.78 19.75
C PRO A 257 23.59 8.43 19.01
N HIS A 258 22.42 8.03 18.49
CA HIS A 258 22.27 6.79 17.71
C HIS A 258 22.95 6.94 16.34
N TYR A 259 22.73 8.08 15.67
CA TYR A 259 23.41 8.44 14.41
C TYR A 259 24.37 9.61 14.60
N SER A 260 25.66 9.40 14.34
CA SER A 260 26.65 10.48 14.35
C SER A 260 27.83 10.21 13.41
N LEU A 261 28.50 11.28 12.97
CA LEU A 261 29.71 11.19 12.14
C LEU A 261 30.87 10.45 12.84
N ALA A 262 30.88 10.44 14.18
CA ALA A 262 31.90 9.74 14.97
C ALA A 262 31.54 8.27 15.25
N GLY A 263 30.44 7.78 14.67
CA GLY A 263 29.83 6.50 15.03
C GLY A 263 28.80 6.66 16.16
N PRO A 264 28.11 5.58 16.54
CA PRO A 264 27.14 5.63 17.61
C PRO A 264 27.80 5.93 18.95
N GLY A 265 27.10 6.66 19.81
CA GLY A 265 27.51 6.94 21.19
C GLY A 265 27.35 5.72 22.12
N PRO A 266 27.66 5.88 23.42
CA PRO A 266 27.44 4.81 24.40
C PRO A 266 25.95 4.46 24.51
N SER A 267 25.65 3.19 24.78
CA SER A 267 24.29 2.78 25.15
C SER A 267 23.90 3.37 26.51
N LEU A 268 22.65 3.84 26.62
CA LEU A 268 22.06 4.34 27.86
C LEU A 268 21.14 3.27 28.47
N PRO A 269 21.54 2.57 29.55
CA PRO A 269 20.79 1.40 30.04
C PRO A 269 19.32 1.67 30.42
N ALA A 270 19.00 2.88 30.88
CA ALA A 270 17.63 3.25 31.22
C ALA A 270 16.71 3.51 30.00
N TYR A 271 17.24 3.40 28.78
CA TYR A 271 16.53 3.53 27.50
C TYR A 271 16.66 2.26 26.64
N ASP A 272 17.46 1.31 27.09
CA ASP A 272 17.80 0.04 26.44
C ASP A 272 16.76 -1.01 26.80
N PHE A 273 15.87 -1.35 25.87
CA PHE A 273 14.85 -2.35 26.08
C PHE A 273 15.47 -3.74 26.16
N THR A 274 14.81 -4.59 26.93
CA THR A 274 15.14 -6.03 27.02
C THR A 274 13.90 -6.87 26.78
N ASN A 275 12.71 -6.31 27.04
CA ASN A 275 11.45 -6.96 26.77
C ASN A 275 10.33 -5.94 26.57
N LEU A 276 9.46 -6.20 25.60
CA LEU A 276 8.14 -5.59 25.50
C LEU A 276 7.07 -6.67 25.61
N ARG A 277 6.08 -6.45 26.47
CA ARG A 277 4.94 -7.34 26.66
C ARG A 277 3.62 -6.57 26.70
N LEU A 278 2.66 -7.03 25.92
CA LEU A 278 1.25 -6.65 26.02
C LEU A 278 0.45 -7.76 26.74
N SER A 279 -0.55 -7.34 27.51
CA SER A 279 -1.52 -8.24 28.13
C SER A 279 -2.88 -7.55 28.32
N GLN A 280 -3.92 -8.32 28.68
CA GLN A 280 -5.23 -7.77 29.03
C GLN A 280 -5.60 -8.20 30.47
N PRO A 281 -5.45 -7.32 31.48
CA PRO A 281 -5.90 -7.63 32.85
C PRO A 281 -7.39 -7.94 32.92
N ASN A 282 -8.15 -7.37 31.99
CA ASN A 282 -9.56 -7.67 31.69
C ASN A 282 -9.83 -7.32 30.22
N ALA A 283 -11.01 -7.68 29.70
CA ALA A 283 -11.37 -7.49 28.29
C ALA A 283 -11.38 -6.02 27.80
N SER A 284 -11.44 -5.04 28.70
CA SER A 284 -11.50 -3.61 28.36
C SER A 284 -10.19 -2.85 28.57
N THR A 285 -9.18 -3.48 29.16
CA THR A 285 -7.93 -2.82 29.55
C THR A 285 -6.75 -3.46 28.81
N LEU A 286 -5.98 -2.63 28.11
CA LEU A 286 -4.68 -2.99 27.58
C LEU A 286 -3.62 -2.66 28.64
N ARG A 287 -2.77 -3.64 28.96
CA ARG A 287 -1.58 -3.45 29.78
C ARG A 287 -0.34 -3.52 28.90
N VAL A 288 0.48 -2.48 28.99
CA VAL A 288 1.80 -2.38 28.34
C VAL A 288 2.88 -2.50 29.41
N GLU A 289 3.84 -3.40 29.21
CA GLU A 289 5.00 -3.60 30.06
C GLU A 289 6.28 -3.47 29.23
N MET A 290 7.04 -2.41 29.48
CA MET A 290 8.35 -2.14 28.85
C MET A 290 9.45 -2.40 29.89
N THR A 291 10.29 -3.39 29.66
CA THR A 291 11.40 -3.75 30.55
C THR A 291 12.73 -3.29 29.97
N LEU A 292 13.54 -2.61 30.78
CA LEU A 292 14.78 -1.97 30.34
C LEU A 292 16.02 -2.59 31.01
N ASN A 293 17.20 -2.37 30.47
CA ASN A 293 18.49 -2.78 31.03
C ASN A 293 18.92 -1.91 32.23
N GLY A 294 18.14 -0.89 32.58
CA GLY A 294 18.35 0.04 33.69
C GLY A 294 17.04 0.58 34.25
N ASN A 295 17.10 1.29 35.38
CA ASN A 295 15.91 1.83 36.03
C ASN A 295 15.48 3.16 35.38
N PRO A 296 14.33 3.23 34.68
CA PRO A 296 13.86 4.45 34.03
C PRO A 296 13.52 5.58 35.03
N ALA A 297 13.23 5.27 36.30
CA ALA A 297 13.01 6.28 37.33
C ALA A 297 14.29 7.07 37.68
N LEU A 298 15.47 6.53 37.33
CA LEU A 298 16.77 7.17 37.53
C LEU A 298 17.33 7.78 36.23
N ALA A 299 16.60 7.68 35.12
CA ALA A 299 17.09 8.14 33.82
C ALA A 299 17.31 9.67 33.82
N THR A 300 18.45 10.09 33.28
CA THR A 300 18.68 11.46 32.85
C THR A 300 18.27 11.61 31.38
N PRO A 301 17.69 12.75 30.96
CA PRO A 301 17.40 13.00 29.55
C PRO A 301 18.66 12.83 28.68
N PRO A 302 18.51 12.36 27.41
CA PRO A 302 19.62 12.32 26.46
C PRO A 302 20.17 13.71 26.18
N ALA A 303 21.41 13.78 25.66
CA ALA A 303 22.06 15.04 25.36
C ALA A 303 21.20 15.92 24.43
N GLY A 304 21.07 17.21 24.77
CA GLY A 304 20.25 18.16 24.00
C GLY A 304 18.74 18.04 24.21
N LYS A 305 18.29 17.18 25.14
CA LYS A 305 16.87 16.96 25.45
C LYS A 305 16.52 17.27 26.89
N THR A 306 15.29 17.69 27.14
CA THR A 306 14.81 18.05 28.49
C THR A 306 14.08 16.90 29.19
N ASN A 307 13.64 15.88 28.45
CA ASN A 307 12.92 14.73 28.98
C ASN A 307 13.39 13.42 28.33
N GLY A 308 13.34 12.33 29.10
CA GLY A 308 13.32 10.96 28.56
C GLY A 308 11.90 10.55 28.16
N LEU A 309 11.80 9.70 27.14
CA LEU A 309 10.57 9.20 26.55
C LEU A 309 10.68 7.69 26.34
N TRP A 310 9.64 6.96 26.75
CA TRP A 310 9.44 5.55 26.42
C TRP A 310 8.02 5.40 25.90
N LEU A 311 7.87 4.74 24.76
CA LEU A 311 6.62 4.59 24.05
C LEU A 311 6.46 3.14 23.64
N THR A 312 5.22 2.66 23.61
CA THR A 312 4.80 1.54 22.78
C THR A 312 3.82 2.07 21.76
N ARG A 313 4.14 1.90 20.48
CA ARG A 313 3.33 2.30 19.31
C ARG A 313 2.74 1.07 18.66
N PHE A 314 1.52 1.19 18.15
CA PHE A 314 0.87 0.18 17.31
C PHE A 314 -0.13 0.82 16.34
N GLN A 315 -0.51 0.10 15.29
CA GLN A 315 -1.64 0.46 14.41
C GLN A 315 -2.84 -0.40 14.73
N ALA A 316 -4.05 0.16 14.58
CA ALA A 316 -5.27 -0.63 14.61
C ALA A 316 -6.31 -0.03 13.67
N LEU A 317 -7.19 -0.89 13.14
CA LEU A 317 -8.34 -0.45 12.38
C LEU A 317 -9.19 0.49 13.25
N SER A 318 -9.47 1.68 12.75
CA SER A 318 -10.13 2.77 13.44
C SER A 318 -10.78 3.70 12.40
N THR A 319 -11.38 4.79 12.87
CA THR A 319 -11.70 5.94 12.04
C THR A 319 -10.51 6.91 11.96
N GLY A 320 -10.30 7.48 10.78
CA GLY A 320 -9.47 8.65 10.55
C GLY A 320 -10.12 9.91 11.10
N ASP A 321 -9.56 11.08 10.79
CA ASP A 321 -9.99 12.34 11.40
C ASP A 321 -11.30 12.89 10.79
N GLU A 322 -11.67 12.45 9.57
CA GLU A 322 -12.96 12.75 8.91
C GLU A 322 -13.93 11.55 8.87
N GLY A 323 -13.66 10.52 9.68
CA GLY A 323 -14.52 9.33 9.79
C GLY A 323 -14.27 8.25 8.74
N GLU A 324 -13.29 8.44 7.85
CA GLU A 324 -12.81 7.45 6.89
C GLU A 324 -12.18 6.22 7.59
N GLU A 325 -12.06 5.09 6.89
CA GLU A 325 -11.25 3.97 7.38
C GLU A 325 -9.78 4.37 7.51
N ALA A 326 -9.18 4.10 8.67
CA ALA A 326 -7.76 4.32 8.88
C ALA A 326 -7.16 3.21 9.75
N TYR A 327 -5.92 2.82 9.46
CA TYR A 327 -5.11 2.07 10.42
C TYR A 327 -4.36 3.05 11.30
N ARG A 328 -5.15 3.61 12.22
CA ARG A 328 -4.77 4.72 13.07
C ARG A 328 -3.61 4.32 13.97
N ILE A 329 -2.65 5.23 14.12
CA ILE A 329 -1.52 5.05 15.02
C ILE A 329 -1.97 5.36 16.45
N PHE A 330 -1.75 4.43 17.34
CA PHE A 330 -1.98 4.56 18.78
C PHE A 330 -0.67 4.37 19.54
N TYR A 331 -0.58 4.98 20.71
CA TYR A 331 0.59 4.85 21.57
C TYR A 331 0.25 4.96 23.05
N VAL A 332 1.07 4.28 23.87
CA VAL A 332 1.09 4.35 25.33
C VAL A 332 2.52 4.65 25.75
N GLY A 333 2.75 5.57 26.68
CA GLY A 333 4.11 5.94 27.04
C GLY A 333 4.29 6.60 28.39
N ALA A 334 5.55 6.82 28.72
CA ALA A 334 6.00 7.56 29.88
C ALA A 334 6.94 8.69 29.46
N VAL A 335 6.80 9.86 30.09
CA VAL A 335 7.78 10.95 30.00
C VAL A 335 8.40 11.15 31.38
N LYS A 336 9.73 11.33 31.43
CA LYS A 336 10.42 11.71 32.65
C LYS A 336 11.26 12.97 32.44
N PRO A 337 10.98 14.08 33.14
CA PRO A 337 11.86 15.25 33.13
C PRO A 337 13.19 14.98 33.85
N ALA A 338 14.17 15.85 33.63
CA ALA A 338 15.43 15.82 34.37
C ALA A 338 15.21 15.81 35.89
N ILE A 339 14.29 16.66 36.38
CA ILE A 339 13.90 16.77 37.78
C ILE A 339 12.39 16.55 37.86
N GLY A 340 11.98 15.54 38.63
CA GLY A 340 10.56 15.21 38.83
C GLY A 340 10.28 13.71 38.69
N SER A 341 9.02 13.36 38.93
CA SER A 341 8.53 11.99 38.75
C SER A 341 8.11 11.75 37.30
N PRO A 342 8.19 10.51 36.80
CA PRO A 342 7.64 10.15 35.50
C PRO A 342 6.12 10.34 35.47
N THR A 343 5.60 10.73 34.32
CA THR A 343 4.16 10.77 34.02
C THR A 343 3.85 9.78 32.91
N PHE A 344 2.63 9.23 32.93
CA PHE A 344 2.19 8.20 31.98
C PHE A 344 1.03 8.73 31.15
N PHE A 345 1.02 8.37 29.88
CA PHE A 345 0.04 8.87 28.94
C PHE A 345 -0.30 7.84 27.86
N ALA A 346 -1.39 8.10 27.17
CA ALA A 346 -1.77 7.44 25.94
C ALA A 346 -2.27 8.48 24.94
N GLY A 347 -2.30 8.10 23.67
CA GLY A 347 -2.79 8.98 22.62
C GLY A 347 -2.74 8.36 21.25
N SER A 348 -3.08 9.19 20.28
CA SER A 348 -3.08 8.85 18.86
C SER A 348 -2.71 10.05 17.98
N GLY A 349 -2.78 11.28 18.51
CA GLY A 349 -2.58 12.49 17.72
C GLY A 349 -3.74 12.77 16.78
N ARG A 350 -3.71 13.96 16.17
CA ARG A 350 -4.59 14.43 15.10
C ARG A 350 -3.73 14.93 13.95
N SER A 351 -4.20 14.69 12.74
CA SER A 351 -3.58 15.13 11.50
C SER A 351 -3.77 16.62 11.32
N ALA A 352 -2.98 17.22 10.43
CA ALA A 352 -3.29 18.57 9.97
C ALA A 352 -4.49 18.50 9.01
N GLU A 353 -5.34 19.50 9.07
CA GLU A 353 -6.48 19.71 8.17
C GLU A 353 -6.37 21.13 7.62
N ASP A 354 -6.12 21.27 6.33
CA ASP A 354 -5.87 22.54 5.65
C ASP A 354 -4.79 23.39 6.37
N THR A 355 -5.25 24.51 6.95
CA THR A 355 -4.45 25.49 7.68
C THR A 355 -4.47 25.24 9.19
N VAL A 356 -5.29 24.30 9.67
CA VAL A 356 -5.39 23.91 11.08
C VAL A 356 -4.28 22.92 11.39
N PRO A 357 -3.27 23.31 12.20
CA PRO A 357 -2.18 22.40 12.54
C PRO A 357 -2.72 21.25 13.41
N GLY A 358 -2.43 20.03 13.00
CA GLY A 358 -2.58 18.85 13.85
C GLY A 358 -1.56 18.84 14.99
N ASN A 359 -1.71 17.89 15.92
CA ASN A 359 -0.74 17.66 17.00
C ASN A 359 0.01 16.32 16.88
N GLY A 360 -0.39 15.47 15.92
CA GLY A 360 0.17 14.14 15.71
C GLY A 360 1.25 14.09 14.64
N CYS A 361 1.44 15.18 13.87
CA CYS A 361 2.52 15.26 12.90
C CYS A 361 2.97 16.69 12.58
N LEU A 362 4.27 16.86 12.35
CA LEU A 362 4.85 18.02 11.68
C LEU A 362 4.58 17.94 10.17
N VAL A 363 4.02 19.00 9.60
CA VAL A 363 3.77 19.14 8.15
C VAL A 363 4.62 20.27 7.56
N THR A 364 4.99 20.17 6.28
CA THR A 364 5.81 21.19 5.58
C THR A 364 5.16 21.80 4.34
N THR A 365 4.31 21.03 3.68
CA THR A 365 3.34 21.46 2.65
C THR A 365 1.97 21.08 3.20
N PRO A 366 0.85 21.73 2.80
CA PRO A 366 -0.44 21.44 3.40
C PRO A 366 -0.65 19.92 3.49
N GLU A 367 -0.80 19.44 4.72
CA GLU A 367 -1.20 18.08 5.11
C GLU A 367 -0.21 16.90 4.92
N ASN A 368 0.95 17.08 4.29
CA ASN A 368 1.94 15.98 4.21
C ASN A 368 2.70 15.78 5.52
N CYS A 369 2.39 14.68 6.23
CA CYS A 369 3.08 14.32 7.46
C CYS A 369 4.56 13.97 7.23
N LYS A 370 5.48 14.68 7.90
CA LYS A 370 6.93 14.49 7.80
C LYS A 370 7.56 13.90 9.06
N VAL A 371 7.08 14.30 10.24
CA VAL A 371 7.60 13.81 11.52
C VAL A 371 6.43 13.55 12.45
N LEU A 372 6.17 12.27 12.73
CA LEU A 372 5.19 11.87 13.74
C LEU A 372 5.50 12.52 15.08
N GLN A 373 4.46 13.00 15.75
CA GLN A 373 4.53 13.56 17.09
C GLN A 373 3.69 12.68 18.03
N TYR A 374 4.19 12.50 19.26
CA TYR A 374 3.55 11.70 20.30
C TYR A 374 3.16 12.57 21.50
N PRO A 375 2.16 13.47 21.37
CA PRO A 375 1.70 14.30 22.48
C PRO A 375 1.14 13.48 23.64
N SER A 376 1.30 13.98 24.86
CA SER A 376 0.67 13.38 26.04
C SER A 376 -0.80 13.79 26.12
N GLU A 377 -1.66 13.14 25.32
CA GLU A 377 -3.06 13.53 25.13
C GLU A 377 -3.98 13.08 26.27
N GLN A 378 -3.85 11.83 26.71
CA GLN A 378 -4.64 11.26 27.80
C GLN A 378 -3.73 10.82 28.92
N ALA A 379 -4.03 11.23 30.16
CA ALA A 379 -3.32 10.70 31.32
C ALA A 379 -3.65 9.21 31.48
N ALA A 380 -2.61 8.39 31.70
CA ALA A 380 -2.75 6.95 31.91
C ALA A 380 -2.35 6.56 33.33
N THR A 381 -2.83 5.40 33.79
CA THR A 381 -2.40 4.84 35.07
C THR A 381 -1.15 4.00 34.83
N GLY A 382 -0.02 4.41 35.41
CA GLY A 382 1.23 3.68 35.26
C GLY A 382 2.09 3.68 36.52
N THR A 383 3.04 2.75 36.55
CA THR A 383 4.02 2.58 37.63
C THR A 383 5.35 2.11 37.06
N ILE A 384 6.44 2.41 37.77
CA ILE A 384 7.76 1.82 37.51
C ILE A 384 8.04 0.82 38.62
N ILE A 385 8.28 -0.44 38.24
CA ILE A 385 8.60 -1.54 39.15
C ILE A 385 10.00 -2.02 38.80
N GLY A 386 11.02 -1.60 39.57
CA GLY A 386 12.41 -1.87 39.23
C GLY A 386 12.80 -1.22 37.90
N ASN A 387 13.09 -2.05 36.89
CA ASN A 387 13.43 -1.65 35.53
C ASN A 387 12.24 -1.75 34.54
N THR A 388 11.03 -2.04 35.02
CA THR A 388 9.85 -2.23 34.17
C THR A 388 8.88 -1.06 34.32
N ILE A 389 8.51 -0.44 33.20
CA ILE A 389 7.39 0.50 33.10
C ILE A 389 6.13 -0.30 32.81
N ARG A 390 5.11 -0.21 33.68
CA ARG A 390 3.80 -0.83 33.49
C ARG A 390 2.73 0.23 33.39
N ILE A 391 1.94 0.21 32.31
CA ILE A 391 0.87 1.18 32.05
C ILE A 391 -0.40 0.45 31.63
N ASP A 392 -1.52 0.80 32.27
CA ASP A 392 -2.86 0.29 31.94
C ASP A 392 -3.68 1.40 31.27
N VAL A 393 -4.29 1.08 30.13
CA VAL A 393 -5.10 2.01 29.33
C VAL A 393 -6.39 1.31 28.89
N PRO A 394 -7.57 1.96 29.02
CA PRO A 394 -8.80 1.45 28.42
C PRO A 394 -8.67 1.31 26.89
N ILE A 395 -9.05 0.16 26.34
CA ILE A 395 -8.98 -0.10 24.89
C ILE A 395 -9.88 0.88 24.13
N GLN A 396 -11.09 1.13 24.65
CA GLN A 396 -12.00 2.14 24.11
C GLN A 396 -11.92 3.41 24.95
N GLY A 397 -11.78 4.56 24.28
CA GLY A 397 -11.74 5.89 24.91
C GLY A 397 -10.44 6.24 25.64
N GLY A 398 -9.57 5.27 25.95
CA GLY A 398 -8.28 5.52 26.64
C GLY A 398 -7.24 6.26 25.80
N PHE A 399 -7.43 6.31 24.48
CA PHE A 399 -6.56 7.02 23.54
C PHE A 399 -7.14 8.36 23.06
N GLY A 400 -8.21 8.83 23.70
CA GLY A 400 -8.92 10.06 23.36
C GLY A 400 -10.30 9.80 22.79
N PRO A 401 -11.15 10.84 22.72
CA PRO A 401 -12.52 10.72 22.22
C PRO A 401 -12.54 10.40 20.73
N ASN A 402 -13.57 9.65 20.29
CA ASN A 402 -13.84 9.31 18.89
C ASN A 402 -12.69 8.61 18.16
N ARG A 403 -11.92 7.79 18.87
CA ARG A 403 -10.82 6.98 18.32
C ARG A 403 -11.05 5.50 18.64
N PRO A 404 -12.13 4.90 18.11
CA PRO A 404 -12.48 3.53 18.42
C PRO A 404 -11.42 2.57 17.87
N ILE A 405 -11.07 1.54 18.64
CA ILE A 405 -10.30 0.41 18.12
C ILE A 405 -11.29 -0.64 17.63
N PHE A 406 -11.23 -0.97 16.35
CA PHE A 406 -12.04 -2.00 15.72
C PHE A 406 -11.25 -3.30 15.53
N GLY A 407 -11.99 -4.42 15.45
CA GLY A 407 -11.42 -5.73 15.21
C GLY A 407 -10.63 -6.29 16.40
N GLY A 408 -9.84 -7.33 16.14
CA GLY A 408 -9.17 -8.10 17.19
C GLY A 408 -7.64 -8.06 17.15
N THR A 409 -7.03 -7.18 16.35
CA THR A 409 -5.57 -7.12 16.18
C THR A 409 -5.05 -5.70 16.37
N LEU A 410 -3.99 -5.58 17.16
CA LEU A 410 -3.08 -4.45 17.15
C LEU A 410 -1.88 -4.85 16.28
N PHE A 411 -1.68 -4.13 15.19
CA PHE A 411 -0.63 -4.39 14.21
C PHE A 411 0.64 -3.64 14.57
N ASN A 412 1.78 -4.23 14.22
CA ASN A 412 3.09 -3.56 14.27
C ASN A 412 3.41 -2.96 15.66
N VAL A 413 3.10 -3.69 16.73
CA VAL A 413 3.39 -3.27 18.10
C VAL A 413 4.91 -3.23 18.29
N THR A 414 5.44 -2.08 18.68
CA THR A 414 6.87 -1.90 18.99
C THR A 414 7.06 -0.87 20.10
N ALA A 415 8.08 -1.07 20.94
CA ALA A 415 8.52 -0.07 21.90
C ALA A 415 9.63 0.80 21.29
N LEU A 416 9.62 2.08 21.64
CA LEU A 416 10.58 3.09 21.20
C LEU A 416 11.05 3.89 22.42
N SER A 417 12.35 4.16 22.51
CA SER A 417 12.92 5.04 23.54
C SER A 417 13.63 6.21 22.89
N ALA A 418 13.51 7.39 23.51
CA ALA A 418 14.08 8.61 22.97
C ALA A 418 14.23 9.71 24.02
N GLY A 419 14.90 10.79 23.62
CA GLY A 419 14.83 12.08 24.31
C GLY A 419 13.90 13.07 23.59
N ARG A 420 13.14 13.87 24.35
CA ARG A 420 12.19 14.88 23.83
C ARG A 420 12.28 16.22 24.57
N ASN A 421 11.96 17.30 23.89
CA ASN A 421 11.82 18.66 24.44
C ASN A 421 10.38 19.02 24.81
N SER A 422 9.40 18.21 24.41
CA SER A 422 7.97 18.46 24.67
C SER A 422 7.46 19.77 24.05
N THR A 423 8.07 20.18 22.95
CA THR A 423 7.60 21.25 22.07
C THR A 423 6.56 20.68 21.09
N PRO A 424 5.67 21.52 20.51
CA PRO A 424 4.72 21.09 19.47
C PRO A 424 5.40 20.47 18.25
N TYR A 425 6.65 20.91 17.99
CA TYR A 425 7.51 20.40 16.93
C TYR A 425 8.78 19.85 17.58
N ASP A 426 8.81 18.55 17.83
CA ASP A 426 9.95 17.88 18.45
C ASP A 426 10.62 16.94 17.45
N PHE A 427 11.95 16.97 17.44
CA PHE A 427 12.77 16.00 16.73
C PHE A 427 13.37 15.07 17.76
N TYR A 428 12.81 13.88 17.94
CA TYR A 428 13.26 12.95 18.98
C TYR A 428 14.74 12.63 18.83
N ALA A 429 15.45 12.54 19.95
CA ALA A 429 16.76 11.89 19.98
C ALA A 429 16.48 10.40 20.15
N ASP A 430 16.34 9.68 19.03
CA ASP A 430 16.12 8.24 19.00
C ASP A 430 17.28 7.50 19.67
N LEU A 431 16.94 6.41 20.35
CA LEU A 431 17.90 5.61 21.10
C LEU A 431 17.73 4.13 20.77
N ASP A 432 16.54 3.60 20.99
CA ASP A 432 16.28 2.16 20.92
C ASP A 432 14.87 1.81 20.44
N ALA A 433 14.72 0.60 19.89
CA ALA A 433 13.46 0.06 19.43
C ALA A 433 13.41 -1.47 19.42
N THR A 434 12.36 -2.04 20.00
CA THR A 434 12.14 -3.49 19.95
C THR A 434 11.68 -3.95 18.57
N LYS A 435 11.94 -5.22 18.21
CA LYS A 435 11.29 -5.85 17.05
C LYS A 435 9.76 -5.75 17.13
N SER A 436 9.11 -5.47 15.98
CA SER A 436 7.66 -5.39 15.90
C SER A 436 6.99 -6.75 15.92
N PHE A 437 5.78 -6.82 16.49
CA PHE A 437 4.91 -8.00 16.46
C PHE A 437 3.43 -7.60 16.45
N ASP A 438 2.56 -8.50 16.06
CA ASP A 438 1.11 -8.31 16.16
C ASP A 438 0.56 -8.88 17.47
N TYR A 439 -0.43 -8.19 18.04
CA TYR A 439 -1.05 -8.59 19.30
C TYR A 439 -2.57 -8.72 19.15
N ARG A 440 -3.12 -9.86 19.53
CA ARG A 440 -4.57 -10.11 19.50
C ARG A 440 -5.23 -9.61 20.77
N ILE A 441 -6.34 -8.90 20.63
CA ILE A 441 -7.14 -8.35 21.72
C ILE A 441 -8.57 -8.87 21.69
N SER A 442 -9.18 -8.92 22.87
CA SER A 442 -10.62 -8.89 23.08
C SER A 442 -11.07 -7.44 23.36
N GLY A 443 -12.33 -7.11 23.09
CA GLY A 443 -12.90 -5.78 23.39
C GLY A 443 -12.68 -4.70 22.32
N GLY A 444 -12.14 -5.05 21.15
CA GLY A 444 -12.28 -4.18 19.97
C GLY A 444 -13.73 -4.19 19.48
N GLY A 445 -14.20 -3.02 19.03
CA GLY A 445 -15.53 -2.89 18.45
C GLY A 445 -15.66 -3.67 17.14
N PRO A 446 -16.89 -4.00 16.69
CA PRO A 446 -17.07 -4.50 15.33
C PRO A 446 -16.51 -3.48 14.33
N PRO A 447 -15.85 -3.90 13.24
CA PRO A 447 -15.53 -3.00 12.15
C PRO A 447 -16.78 -2.22 11.73
N PRO A 448 -16.66 -0.94 11.38
CA PRO A 448 -17.78 -0.22 10.82
C PRO A 448 -18.29 -1.01 9.60
N PRO A 449 -19.62 -1.08 9.39
CA PRO A 449 -20.13 -1.65 8.16
C PRO A 449 -19.49 -0.90 6.99
N PRO A 450 -19.22 -1.57 5.84
CA PRO A 450 -18.80 -0.85 4.65
C PRO A 450 -19.78 0.31 4.41
N PRO A 451 -19.32 1.46 3.88
CA PRO A 451 -20.21 2.56 3.55
C PRO A 451 -21.41 1.96 2.81
N PRO A 452 -22.65 2.21 3.27
CA PRO A 452 -23.79 1.78 2.49
C PRO A 452 -23.63 2.38 1.09
N ASP A 453 -23.93 1.63 0.04
CA ASP A 453 -24.10 2.19 -1.30
C ASP A 453 -25.30 3.16 -1.25
N THR A 454 -25.09 4.34 -0.66
CA THR A 454 -26.11 5.38 -0.53
C THR A 454 -26.16 6.13 -1.85
N GLY A 455 -26.97 5.61 -2.76
CA GLY A 455 -27.31 6.26 -4.01
C GLY A 455 -27.71 5.26 -5.09
N CYS A 456 -28.12 5.82 -6.23
CA CYS A 456 -28.48 5.09 -7.45
C CYS A 456 -27.58 3.88 -7.68
N THR A 457 -28.16 2.68 -7.67
CA THR A 457 -27.44 1.45 -8.02
C THR A 457 -28.14 0.78 -9.18
N VAL A 458 -27.38 0.51 -10.23
CA VAL A 458 -27.84 -0.17 -11.43
C VAL A 458 -27.08 -1.47 -11.56
N THR A 459 -27.80 -2.58 -11.56
CA THR A 459 -27.20 -3.90 -11.85
C THR A 459 -28.01 -4.59 -12.91
N GLY A 460 -27.38 -5.34 -13.79
CA GLY A 460 -28.14 -6.04 -14.81
C GLY A 460 -27.25 -6.74 -15.82
N GLY A 461 -27.83 -7.68 -16.54
CA GLY A 461 -27.13 -8.40 -17.58
C GLY A 461 -28.14 -9.11 -18.44
N GLY A 462 -27.86 -9.14 -19.73
CA GLY A 462 -28.84 -9.61 -20.70
C GLY A 462 -28.43 -9.33 -22.12
N SER A 463 -29.42 -9.34 -23.00
CA SER A 463 -29.24 -9.09 -24.41
C SER A 463 -30.37 -8.27 -25.01
N ILE A 464 -30.06 -7.52 -26.06
CA ILE A 464 -31.03 -6.83 -26.92
C ILE A 464 -30.85 -7.28 -28.36
N ALA A 465 -31.92 -7.28 -29.16
CA ALA A 465 -31.83 -7.64 -30.57
C ALA A 465 -31.00 -6.63 -31.37
N THR A 466 -30.05 -7.11 -32.18
CA THR A 466 -29.21 -6.27 -33.06
C THR A 466 -29.47 -6.50 -34.54
N GLY A 467 -30.30 -7.49 -34.87
CA GLY A 467 -30.71 -7.87 -36.21
C GLY A 467 -31.56 -9.16 -36.21
N PRO A 468 -32.00 -9.67 -37.37
CA PRO A 468 -32.76 -10.91 -37.45
C PRO A 468 -31.96 -12.10 -36.89
N GLY A 469 -32.31 -12.55 -35.68
CA GLY A 469 -31.64 -13.66 -35.00
C GLY A 469 -30.27 -13.35 -34.41
N THR A 470 -29.88 -12.06 -34.30
CA THR A 470 -28.64 -11.63 -33.66
C THR A 470 -28.91 -10.75 -32.45
N GLU A 471 -28.06 -10.86 -31.43
CA GLU A 471 -28.23 -10.17 -30.15
C GLU A 471 -26.90 -9.55 -29.69
N GLY A 472 -27.01 -8.34 -29.14
CA GLY A 472 -25.94 -7.67 -28.42
C GLY A 472 -26.09 -7.91 -26.93
N LYS A 473 -25.01 -8.31 -26.25
CA LYS A 473 -25.00 -8.69 -24.84
C LYS A 473 -24.41 -7.60 -23.98
N PHE A 474 -24.96 -7.38 -22.80
CA PHE A 474 -24.43 -6.41 -21.85
C PHE A 474 -24.31 -6.96 -20.43
N SER A 475 -23.47 -6.29 -19.65
CA SER A 475 -23.44 -6.40 -18.19
C SER A 475 -23.26 -5.01 -17.60
N ILE A 476 -24.03 -4.70 -16.56
CA ILE A 476 -24.01 -3.44 -15.82
C ILE A 476 -23.85 -3.77 -14.34
N ASN A 477 -22.89 -3.11 -13.74
CA ASN A 477 -22.80 -2.87 -12.31
C ASN A 477 -22.38 -1.42 -12.20
N ALA A 478 -23.22 -0.52 -11.71
CA ALA A 478 -22.91 0.91 -11.66
C ALA A 478 -23.54 1.53 -10.43
N HIS A 479 -22.79 2.38 -9.74
CA HIS A 479 -23.16 2.92 -8.45
C HIS A 479 -23.01 4.45 -8.46
N ALA A 480 -23.83 5.17 -7.68
CA ALA A 480 -23.82 6.64 -7.59
C ALA A 480 -22.49 7.24 -7.12
N ASN A 481 -21.66 6.46 -6.43
CA ASN A 481 -20.28 6.80 -6.08
C ASN A 481 -19.30 6.66 -7.27
N LEU A 482 -19.81 6.40 -8.48
CA LEU A 482 -19.06 6.19 -9.73
C LEU A 482 -18.25 4.87 -9.76
N HIS A 483 -18.59 3.90 -8.90
CA HIS A 483 -18.04 2.55 -8.96
C HIS A 483 -18.80 1.66 -9.93
N GLY A 484 -18.10 0.63 -10.43
CA GLY A 484 -18.67 -0.43 -11.25
C GLY A 484 -18.20 -0.38 -12.71
N LYS A 485 -18.79 -1.24 -13.56
CA LYS A 485 -18.50 -1.35 -14.99
C LYS A 485 -19.76 -1.51 -15.83
N VAL A 486 -19.69 -0.99 -17.05
CA VAL A 486 -20.63 -1.31 -18.13
C VAL A 486 -19.86 -1.95 -19.27
N GLN A 487 -20.38 -3.07 -19.78
CA GLN A 487 -19.84 -3.76 -20.95
C GLN A 487 -20.96 -4.04 -21.94
N TYR A 488 -20.62 -4.00 -23.22
CA TYR A 488 -21.54 -4.31 -24.30
C TYR A 488 -20.81 -4.93 -25.49
N HIS A 489 -21.33 -6.04 -26.01
CA HIS A 489 -20.74 -6.75 -27.14
C HIS A 489 -21.81 -7.09 -28.20
N ASP A 490 -21.58 -6.65 -29.44
CA ASP A 490 -22.41 -6.92 -30.62
C ASP A 490 -21.54 -7.40 -31.78
N GLY A 491 -21.07 -8.64 -31.70
CA GLY A 491 -20.24 -9.26 -32.74
C GLY A 491 -19.02 -8.40 -33.10
N ALA A 492 -18.83 -8.15 -34.39
CA ALA A 492 -17.77 -7.26 -34.88
C ALA A 492 -18.18 -5.77 -34.92
N ALA A 493 -19.42 -5.43 -34.57
CA ALA A 493 -19.95 -4.08 -34.68
C ALA A 493 -19.63 -3.22 -33.45
N ALA A 494 -19.53 -3.82 -32.26
CA ALA A 494 -19.06 -3.16 -31.05
C ALA A 494 -18.51 -4.17 -30.03
N ASP A 495 -17.39 -3.84 -29.41
CA ASP A 495 -16.87 -4.49 -28.21
C ASP A 495 -16.48 -3.42 -27.20
N PHE A 496 -17.47 -2.97 -26.43
CA PHE A 496 -17.36 -1.84 -25.51
C PHE A 496 -17.11 -2.28 -24.06
N ARG A 497 -16.16 -1.63 -23.40
CA ARG A 497 -15.87 -1.76 -21.97
C ARG A 497 -15.63 -0.39 -21.36
N SER A 498 -16.40 -0.04 -20.33
CA SER A 498 -16.17 1.20 -19.57
C SER A 498 -14.82 1.17 -18.87
N THR A 499 -14.05 2.25 -18.98
CA THR A 499 -12.82 2.50 -18.21
C THR A 499 -13.09 3.40 -17.02
N ARG A 500 -14.08 4.31 -17.12
CA ARG A 500 -14.44 5.26 -16.06
C ARG A 500 -15.92 5.61 -16.11
N LEU A 501 -16.61 5.63 -14.97
CA LEU A 501 -17.94 6.23 -14.85
C LEU A 501 -17.79 7.70 -14.47
N THR A 502 -18.55 8.58 -15.12
CA THR A 502 -18.57 10.04 -14.84
C THR A 502 -19.92 10.50 -14.31
N GLU A 503 -20.97 9.72 -14.51
CA GLU A 503 -22.31 10.00 -13.99
C GLU A 503 -23.08 8.67 -13.79
N VAL A 504 -23.76 8.52 -12.66
CA VAL A 504 -24.75 7.45 -12.42
C VAL A 504 -25.95 8.08 -11.72
N THR A 505 -27.03 8.32 -12.47
CA THR A 505 -28.21 9.05 -12.01
C THR A 505 -29.46 8.18 -12.16
N CYS A 506 -30.19 7.97 -11.06
CA CYS A 506 -31.46 7.23 -11.08
C CYS A 506 -32.66 8.19 -11.03
N ASN A 507 -33.71 7.84 -11.74
CA ASN A 507 -35.03 8.43 -11.61
C ASN A 507 -35.99 7.38 -10.99
N PRO A 508 -36.21 7.43 -9.67
CA PRO A 508 -37.00 6.42 -8.97
C PRO A 508 -38.49 6.42 -9.39
N ASN A 509 -39.02 7.52 -9.93
CA ASN A 509 -40.41 7.57 -10.40
C ASN A 509 -40.60 6.86 -11.75
N ALA A 510 -39.53 6.76 -12.53
CA ALA A 510 -39.54 6.13 -13.85
C ALA A 510 -38.85 4.76 -13.85
N HIS A 511 -38.35 4.31 -12.69
CA HIS A 511 -37.51 3.11 -12.56
C HIS A 511 -36.38 3.07 -13.60
N SER A 512 -35.79 4.24 -13.87
CA SER A 512 -34.80 4.40 -14.94
C SER A 512 -33.49 4.92 -14.40
N ALA A 513 -32.39 4.64 -15.10
CA ALA A 513 -31.09 5.21 -14.78
C ALA A 513 -30.31 5.60 -16.03
N THR A 514 -29.51 6.65 -15.89
CA THR A 514 -28.53 7.10 -16.89
C THR A 514 -27.13 6.93 -16.31
N ILE A 515 -26.28 6.24 -17.07
CA ILE A 515 -24.87 6.01 -16.76
C ILE A 515 -24.05 6.67 -17.88
N ARG A 516 -23.09 7.53 -17.51
CA ARG A 516 -22.14 8.12 -18.46
C ARG A 516 -20.72 7.80 -18.05
N GLY A 517 -19.82 7.86 -19.02
CA GLY A 517 -18.42 7.66 -18.75
C GLY A 517 -17.55 7.61 -19.98
N GLU A 518 -16.36 7.06 -19.78
CA GLU A 518 -15.37 6.75 -20.80
C GLU A 518 -15.17 5.24 -20.87
N GLY A 519 -14.74 4.76 -22.03
CA GLY A 519 -14.42 3.36 -22.22
C GLY A 519 -13.68 3.12 -23.52
N THR A 520 -13.38 1.87 -23.79
CA THR A 520 -12.82 1.42 -25.07
C THR A 520 -13.88 0.67 -25.85
N SER A 521 -13.98 0.94 -27.15
CA SER A 521 -14.81 0.22 -28.11
C SER A 521 -13.89 -0.35 -29.18
N SER A 522 -13.83 -1.67 -29.34
CA SER A 522 -13.00 -2.31 -30.39
C SER A 522 -11.54 -1.79 -30.43
N GLY A 523 -10.96 -1.53 -29.25
CA GLY A 523 -9.57 -1.09 -29.09
C GLY A 523 -9.29 0.41 -29.19
N HIS A 524 -10.30 1.28 -29.33
CA HIS A 524 -10.12 2.74 -29.31
C HIS A 524 -11.01 3.42 -28.26
N MET A 525 -10.58 4.60 -27.77
CA MET A 525 -11.28 5.34 -26.71
C MET A 525 -12.57 5.99 -27.21
N VAL A 526 -13.62 5.89 -26.39
CA VAL A 526 -14.94 6.50 -26.62
C VAL A 526 -15.50 7.05 -25.31
N THR A 527 -16.39 8.04 -25.39
CA THR A 527 -17.34 8.32 -24.32
C THR A 527 -18.61 7.52 -24.55
N PHE A 528 -19.31 7.18 -23.47
CA PHE A 528 -20.55 6.40 -23.55
C PHE A 528 -21.68 7.03 -22.75
N THR A 529 -22.90 6.72 -23.18
CA THR A 529 -24.12 6.89 -22.40
C THR A 529 -24.91 5.60 -22.46
N VAL A 530 -25.31 5.10 -21.30
CA VAL A 530 -26.20 3.94 -21.15
C VAL A 530 -27.43 4.37 -20.40
N ASP A 531 -28.60 4.11 -20.98
CA ASP A 531 -29.89 4.36 -20.35
C ASP A 531 -30.61 3.03 -20.15
N VAL A 532 -31.15 2.83 -18.96
CA VAL A 532 -31.93 1.63 -18.62
C VAL A 532 -33.27 1.98 -18.00
N ILE A 533 -34.23 1.08 -18.16
CA ILE A 533 -35.54 1.14 -17.50
C ILE A 533 -35.85 -0.27 -16.98
N ASP A 534 -36.04 -0.38 -15.66
CA ASP A 534 -36.54 -1.56 -14.97
C ASP A 534 -38.08 -1.53 -14.99
N ASN A 535 -38.69 -2.41 -15.78
CA ASN A 535 -40.14 -2.50 -15.91
C ASN A 535 -40.73 -3.66 -15.08
N GLY A 536 -39.93 -4.22 -14.17
CA GLY A 536 -40.34 -5.25 -13.22
C GLY A 536 -39.98 -6.68 -13.63
N GLU A 537 -40.09 -7.56 -12.64
CA GLU A 537 -39.65 -8.95 -12.77
C GLU A 537 -40.60 -9.79 -13.66
N ALA A 538 -40.11 -10.64 -14.55
CA ALA A 538 -38.76 -11.22 -14.60
C ALA A 538 -37.78 -10.56 -15.60
N GLY A 539 -37.90 -9.25 -15.87
CA GLY A 539 -36.93 -8.48 -16.68
C GLY A 539 -37.17 -8.48 -18.21
N GLY A 540 -38.10 -9.31 -18.70
CA GLY A 540 -38.40 -9.41 -20.14
C GLY A 540 -39.07 -8.17 -20.76
N SER A 541 -39.45 -7.19 -19.94
CA SER A 541 -39.97 -5.88 -20.37
C SER A 541 -38.97 -4.75 -20.16
N ASP A 542 -37.80 -5.02 -19.58
CA ASP A 542 -36.80 -4.00 -19.30
C ASP A 542 -36.21 -3.46 -20.60
N VAL A 543 -35.69 -2.24 -20.51
CA VAL A 543 -35.11 -1.55 -21.66
C VAL A 543 -33.64 -1.27 -21.39
N PHE A 544 -32.80 -1.53 -22.39
CA PHE A 544 -31.39 -1.15 -22.40
C PHE A 544 -31.11 -0.30 -23.64
N SER A 545 -30.30 0.74 -23.46
CA SER A 545 -29.79 1.61 -24.52
C SER A 545 -28.31 1.88 -24.28
N ILE A 546 -27.52 1.89 -25.35
CA ILE A 546 -26.13 2.31 -25.36
C ILE A 546 -25.86 3.24 -26.55
N SER A 547 -25.13 4.32 -26.29
CA SER A 547 -24.62 5.24 -27.31
C SER A 547 -23.15 5.53 -27.03
N LEU A 548 -22.31 5.40 -28.05
CA LEU A 548 -20.87 5.60 -28.01
C LEU A 548 -20.47 6.79 -28.90
N SER A 549 -19.41 7.50 -28.54
CA SER A 549 -18.92 8.65 -29.33
C SER A 549 -18.33 8.27 -30.70
N ASP A 550 -18.07 6.99 -30.96
CA ASP A 550 -17.64 6.46 -32.27
C ASP A 550 -18.79 6.33 -33.28
N GLY A 551 -20.02 6.67 -32.86
CA GLY A 551 -21.22 6.60 -33.68
C GLY A 551 -22.02 5.31 -33.53
N TYR A 552 -21.52 4.32 -32.76
CA TYR A 552 -22.30 3.13 -32.45
C TYR A 552 -23.43 3.47 -31.46
N SER A 553 -24.65 3.02 -31.77
CA SER A 553 -25.76 3.05 -30.82
C SER A 553 -26.72 1.89 -31.03
N ARG A 554 -27.29 1.39 -29.93
CA ARG A 554 -28.36 0.38 -29.92
C ARG A 554 -29.28 0.60 -28.74
N SER A 555 -30.55 0.27 -28.94
CA SER A 555 -31.57 0.29 -27.89
C SER A 555 -32.63 -0.76 -28.18
N GLY A 556 -33.19 -1.36 -27.13
CA GLY A 556 -34.29 -2.30 -27.26
C GLY A 556 -34.79 -2.82 -25.93
N THR A 557 -35.94 -3.49 -25.98
CA THR A 557 -36.41 -4.35 -24.89
C THR A 557 -35.51 -5.59 -24.79
N LEU A 558 -35.29 -6.08 -23.57
CA LEU A 558 -34.44 -7.25 -23.35
C LEU A 558 -35.00 -8.50 -24.05
N ALA A 559 -34.17 -9.12 -24.90
CA ALA A 559 -34.43 -10.44 -25.46
C ALA A 559 -34.18 -11.54 -24.41
N SER A 560 -33.23 -11.30 -23.49
CA SER A 560 -32.98 -12.12 -22.31
C SER A 560 -32.32 -11.28 -21.21
N GLY A 561 -32.42 -11.74 -19.96
CA GLY A 561 -31.79 -11.08 -18.81
C GLY A 561 -32.73 -10.16 -18.02
N ASN A 562 -32.14 -9.33 -17.18
CA ASN A 562 -32.84 -8.42 -16.26
C ASN A 562 -31.97 -7.20 -15.95
N VAL A 563 -32.57 -6.05 -15.68
CA VAL A 563 -31.91 -4.87 -15.14
C VAL A 563 -32.67 -4.39 -13.91
N GLN A 564 -31.95 -4.15 -12.84
CA GLN A 564 -32.47 -3.63 -11.58
C GLN A 564 -31.92 -2.23 -11.31
N VAL A 565 -32.83 -1.31 -10.99
CA VAL A 565 -32.53 0.08 -10.63
C VAL A 565 -32.99 0.33 -9.19
N HIS A 566 -32.03 0.57 -8.28
CA HIS A 566 -32.25 0.76 -6.83
C HIS A 566 -31.93 2.17 -6.36
#